data_AF-A0A947CAX2-F1
#
_entry.id   AF-A0A947CAX2-F1
#
_cell.length_a   1.000
_cell.length_b   1.000
_cell.length_c   1.000
_cell.angle_alpha   90.00
_cell.angle_beta   90.00
_cell.angle_gamma   90.00
#
_symmetry.space_group_name_H-M   'P 1'
#
loop_
_entity.id
_entity.type
_entity.pdbx_description
1 polymer ?
#
loop_
_entity_poly.entity_id
_entity_poly.type
_entity_poly.pdbx_seq_one_letter_code
_entity_poly.pdbx_strand_id
1 'polypeptide(L)'
;MIARAQTALLVLVLVAAGVLLGSFLLEWRGQDLAVPASGPAFEGLPSSISPPADRISVEVLNGAGEAGAAALVTEALRDAGYDVKTFGNATSFAYDETIVIDRSARSGAARSVADALGVDAVRAEPKPALYLDATIILGRDWRLRLERLR
;
A
#
# COMPACT_ATOMS: atom_id res chain seq x y z
N MET A 1 -2.34 40.02 -36.12
CA MET A 1 -2.60 40.56 -34.77
C MET A 1 -3.13 39.52 -33.76
N ILE A 2 -3.40 38.26 -34.15
CA ILE A 2 -4.02 37.23 -33.28
C ILE A 2 -2.98 36.43 -32.46
N ALA A 3 -1.76 36.20 -32.99
CA ALA A 3 -0.74 35.39 -32.31
C ALA A 3 -0.16 36.03 -31.02
N ARG A 4 -0.10 37.36 -30.93
CA ARG A 4 0.39 38.08 -29.73
C ARG A 4 -0.61 38.05 -28.56
N ALA A 5 -1.90 37.92 -28.87
CA ALA A 5 -2.95 37.83 -27.85
C ALA A 5 -3.01 36.44 -27.21
N GLN A 6 -2.74 35.37 -27.97
CA GLN A 6 -2.74 34.00 -27.47
C GLN A 6 -1.56 33.71 -26.54
N THR A 7 -0.37 34.25 -26.83
CA THR A 7 0.80 34.13 -25.92
C THR A 7 0.60 34.93 -24.64
N ALA A 8 0.00 36.12 -24.72
CA ALA A 8 -0.31 36.93 -23.54
C ALA A 8 -1.33 36.23 -22.62
N LEU A 9 -2.35 35.57 -23.18
CA LEU A 9 -3.33 34.81 -22.40
C LEU A 9 -2.71 33.58 -21.73
N LEU A 10 -1.83 32.84 -22.43
CA LEU A 10 -1.14 31.67 -21.87
C LEU A 10 -0.21 32.03 -20.70
N VAL A 11 0.54 33.13 -20.82
CA VAL A 11 1.40 33.63 -19.73
C VAL A 11 0.56 34.07 -18.53
N LEU A 12 -0.58 34.73 -18.76
CA LEU A 12 -1.47 35.18 -17.68
C LEU A 12 -2.08 34.00 -16.91
N VAL A 13 -2.49 32.94 -17.60
CA VAL A 13 -3.04 31.72 -16.97
C VAL A 13 -1.98 30.97 -16.16
N LEU A 14 -0.75 30.89 -16.65
CA LEU A 14 0.35 30.23 -15.91
C LEU A 14 0.77 31.02 -14.66
N VAL A 15 0.78 32.35 -14.72
CA VAL A 15 1.05 33.20 -13.55
C VAL A 15 -0.08 33.08 -12.53
N ALA A 16 -1.35 33.08 -12.96
CA ALA A 16 -2.50 32.90 -12.05
C ALA A 16 -2.50 31.52 -11.38
N ALA A 17 -2.17 30.45 -12.11
CA ALA A 17 -2.06 29.10 -11.56
C ALA A 17 -0.90 28.97 -10.55
N GLY A 18 0.24 29.63 -10.81
CA GLY A 18 1.38 29.68 -9.89
C GLY A 18 1.08 30.43 -8.59
N VAL A 19 0.31 31.53 -8.65
CA VAL A 19 -0.13 32.27 -7.48
C VAL A 19 -1.14 31.47 -6.65
N LEU A 20 -2.10 30.78 -7.29
CA LEU A 20 -3.07 29.93 -6.59
C LEU A 20 -2.42 28.70 -5.93
N LEU A 21 -1.41 28.09 -6.56
CA LEU A 21 -0.69 26.96 -6.01
C LEU A 21 0.32 27.37 -4.92
N GLY A 22 0.91 28.56 -5.04
CA GLY A 22 1.82 29.13 -4.05
C GLY A 22 1.12 29.57 -2.76
N SER A 23 -0.09 30.15 -2.87
CA SER A 23 -0.88 30.54 -1.70
C SER A 23 -1.34 29.33 -0.87
N PHE A 24 -1.62 28.19 -1.50
CA PHE A 24 -2.02 26.98 -0.77
C PHE A 24 -0.89 26.36 0.07
N LEU A 25 0.37 26.62 -0.26
CA LEU A 25 1.53 26.11 0.50
C LEU A 25 2.03 27.07 1.59
N LEU A 26 1.63 28.34 1.54
CA LEU A 26 1.97 29.32 2.59
C LEU A 26 0.89 29.41 3.68
N GLU A 27 -0.37 29.09 3.35
CA GLU A 27 -1.48 29.03 4.32
C GLU A 27 -1.37 27.85 5.31
N TRP A 28 -0.47 26.88 5.08
CA TRP A 28 -0.23 25.75 5.98
C TRP A 28 0.93 25.97 6.97
N ARG A 29 1.39 27.23 7.11
CA ARG A 29 2.31 27.67 8.17
C ARG A 29 1.64 28.70 9.07
N GLY A 30 0.95 28.26 10.11
CA GLY A 30 0.59 29.17 11.20
C GLY A 30 -0.75 28.95 11.89
N GLN A 31 -1.19 27.71 12.07
CA GLN A 31 -2.06 27.43 13.21
C GLN A 31 -1.20 26.89 14.34
N ASP A 32 -0.61 27.81 15.10
CA ASP A 32 -0.15 27.53 16.45
C ASP A 32 -1.39 27.10 17.26
N LEU A 33 -1.65 25.79 17.26
CA LEU A 33 -2.57 25.19 18.21
C LEU A 33 -1.91 25.33 19.57
N ALA A 34 -2.26 26.40 20.28
CA ALA A 34 -1.96 26.54 21.69
C ALA A 34 -2.46 25.28 22.40
N VAL A 35 -1.55 24.39 22.79
CA VAL A 35 -1.87 23.21 23.58
C VAL A 35 -2.14 23.73 25.00
N PRO A 36 -3.37 23.70 25.52
CA PRO A 36 -3.57 23.95 26.93
C PRO A 36 -2.89 22.81 27.69
N ALA A 37 -1.77 23.11 28.35
CA ALA A 37 -1.10 22.21 29.27
C ALA A 37 -1.96 22.05 30.53
N SER A 38 -3.09 21.35 30.43
CA SER A 38 -3.91 20.76 31.52
C SER A 38 -5.16 20.09 30.90
N GLY A 39 -4.97 18.95 30.23
CA GLY A 39 -6.05 17.97 30.03
C GLY A 39 -5.99 16.91 31.14
N PRO A 40 -7.11 16.26 31.52
CA PRO A 40 -7.10 15.26 32.58
C PRO A 40 -6.12 14.14 32.24
N ALA A 41 -5.35 13.70 33.24
CA ALA A 41 -4.46 12.56 33.14
C ALA A 41 -5.19 11.42 32.44
N PHE A 42 -4.59 10.92 31.35
CA PHE A 42 -5.13 9.79 30.60
C PHE A 42 -4.93 8.52 31.44
N GLU A 43 -5.75 8.39 32.47
CA GLU A 43 -5.84 7.23 33.34
C GLU A 43 -6.49 6.11 32.51
N GLY A 44 -5.67 5.21 31.95
CA GLY A 44 -6.16 3.91 31.49
C GLY A 44 -6.13 3.60 30.00
N LEU A 45 -5.26 4.20 29.18
CA LEU A 45 -4.92 3.53 27.92
C LEU A 45 -4.02 2.33 28.22
N PRO A 46 -4.38 1.09 27.83
CA PRO A 46 -3.44 -0.01 27.89
C PRO A 46 -2.25 0.33 26.99
N SER A 47 -1.07 0.49 27.59
CA SER A 47 0.20 0.81 26.91
C SER A 47 0.74 -0.32 26.01
N SER A 48 -0.11 -1.23 25.51
CA SER A 48 0.31 -2.27 24.58
C SER A 48 -0.79 -2.60 23.57
N ILE A 49 -0.98 -1.74 22.58
CA ILE A 49 -1.37 -2.21 21.25
C ILE A 49 -0.09 -2.28 20.41
N SER A 50 0.83 -3.17 20.79
CA SER A 50 1.71 -3.72 19.76
C SER A 50 0.86 -4.71 18.97
N PRO A 51 0.75 -4.59 17.63
CA PRO A 51 0.26 -5.72 16.85
C PRO A 51 1.12 -6.93 17.25
N PRO A 52 0.54 -8.12 17.44
CA PRO A 52 1.34 -9.28 17.80
C PRO A 52 2.47 -9.41 16.79
N ALA A 53 3.72 -9.36 17.25
CA ALA A 53 4.93 -9.47 16.43
C ALA A 53 5.04 -10.82 15.67
N ASP A 54 4.00 -11.64 15.78
CA ASP A 54 3.88 -13.01 15.34
C ASP A 54 3.04 -13.17 14.06
N ARG A 55 2.32 -12.12 13.62
CA ARG A 55 1.61 -12.20 12.32
C ARG A 55 2.60 -12.15 11.16
N ILE A 56 2.31 -12.96 10.14
CA ILE A 56 3.06 -12.95 8.87
C ILE A 56 2.70 -11.68 8.12
N SER A 57 3.73 -10.86 7.87
CA SER A 57 3.61 -9.56 7.22
C SER A 57 3.79 -9.67 5.71
N VAL A 58 2.83 -9.14 4.94
CA VAL A 58 2.82 -9.29 3.48
C VAL A 58 2.50 -7.99 2.74
N GLU A 59 2.90 -7.93 1.48
CA GLU A 59 2.36 -6.99 0.50
C GLU A 59 1.67 -7.73 -0.65
N VAL A 60 0.68 -7.07 -1.29
CA VAL A 60 -0.08 -7.63 -2.41
C VAL A 60 0.05 -6.75 -3.66
N LEU A 61 0.60 -7.29 -4.73
CA LEU A 61 0.82 -6.59 -5.99
C LEU A 61 -0.05 -7.18 -7.10
N ASN A 62 -0.82 -6.33 -7.78
CA ASN A 62 -1.64 -6.70 -8.92
C ASN A 62 -0.77 -6.84 -10.18
N GLY A 63 -0.49 -8.08 -10.57
CA GLY A 63 0.14 -8.43 -11.85
C GLY A 63 -0.85 -8.97 -12.89
N ALA A 64 -2.15 -8.98 -12.59
CA ALA A 64 -3.20 -9.54 -13.47
C ALA A 64 -3.73 -8.52 -14.49
N GLY A 65 -3.57 -7.22 -14.20
CA GLY A 65 -4.12 -6.14 -15.02
C GLY A 65 -5.62 -5.88 -14.80
N GLU A 66 -6.24 -6.56 -13.84
CA GLU A 66 -7.64 -6.37 -13.48
C GLU A 66 -7.79 -5.39 -12.31
N ALA A 67 -8.61 -4.35 -12.48
CA ALA A 67 -8.82 -3.34 -11.44
C ALA A 67 -9.41 -3.96 -10.15
N GLY A 68 -8.85 -3.59 -9.00
CA GLY A 68 -9.35 -4.03 -7.69
C GLY A 68 -8.90 -5.41 -7.22
N ALA A 69 -8.19 -6.20 -8.04
CA ALA A 69 -7.73 -7.54 -7.66
C ALA A 69 -6.91 -7.56 -6.35
N ALA A 70 -5.91 -6.69 -6.24
CA ALA A 70 -5.07 -6.60 -5.04
C ALA A 70 -5.86 -6.17 -3.80
N ALA A 71 -6.85 -5.29 -3.94
CA ALA A 71 -7.68 -4.85 -2.82
C ALA A 71 -8.57 -5.99 -2.31
N LEU A 72 -9.23 -6.73 -3.21
CA LEU A 72 -10.10 -7.85 -2.85
C LEU A 72 -9.35 -8.98 -2.15
N VAL A 73 -8.17 -9.34 -2.67
CA VAL A 73 -7.33 -10.38 -2.03
C VAL A 73 -6.74 -9.88 -0.71
N THR A 74 -6.41 -8.59 -0.60
CA THR A 74 -5.94 -7.98 0.65
C THR A 74 -6.96 -8.14 1.78
N GLU A 75 -8.24 -7.85 1.52
CA GLU A 75 -9.28 -8.00 2.53
C GLU A 75 -9.41 -9.47 2.99
N ALA A 76 -9.43 -10.41 2.05
CA ALA A 76 -9.49 -11.84 2.38
C ALA A 76 -8.26 -12.34 3.16
N LEU A 77 -7.06 -11.84 2.86
CA LEU A 77 -5.85 -12.16 3.63
C LEU A 77 -5.90 -11.59 5.06
N ARG A 78 -6.45 -10.38 5.23
CA ARG A 78 -6.63 -9.79 6.56
C ARG A 78 -7.63 -10.57 7.39
N ASP A 79 -8.73 -11.00 6.78
CA ASP A 79 -9.72 -11.88 7.42
C ASP A 79 -9.09 -13.23 7.82
N ALA A 80 -8.17 -13.76 7.02
CA ALA A 80 -7.38 -14.95 7.32
C ALA A 80 -6.25 -14.73 8.35
N GLY A 81 -6.08 -13.52 8.89
CA GLY A 81 -5.15 -13.22 9.98
C GLY A 81 -3.75 -12.75 9.55
N TYR A 82 -3.53 -12.55 8.25
CA TYR A 82 -2.27 -11.98 7.75
C TYR A 82 -2.19 -10.47 7.98
N ASP A 83 -0.97 -9.97 8.20
CA ASP A 83 -0.71 -8.54 8.35
C ASP A 83 -0.33 -7.93 7.00
N VAL A 84 -1.35 -7.54 6.22
CA VAL A 84 -1.14 -6.89 4.91
C VAL A 84 -0.76 -5.43 5.10
N LYS A 85 0.54 -5.14 4.91
CA LYS A 85 1.14 -3.81 5.09
C LYS A 85 0.74 -2.83 4.00
N THR A 86 0.74 -3.31 2.76
CA THR A 86 0.42 -2.49 1.58
C THR A 86 -0.11 -3.34 0.44
N PHE A 87 -0.83 -2.70 -0.48
CA PHE A 87 -1.26 -3.30 -1.73
C PHE A 87 -1.14 -2.29 -2.87
N GLY A 88 -0.95 -2.78 -4.10
CA GLY A 88 -0.74 -1.92 -5.25
C GLY A 88 -0.67 -2.68 -6.57
N ASN A 89 -0.04 -2.07 -7.58
CA ASN A 89 0.22 -2.71 -8.86
C ASN A 89 1.64 -3.28 -8.89
N ALA A 90 1.81 -4.41 -9.58
CA ALA A 90 3.12 -4.92 -9.92
C ALA A 90 3.76 -4.04 -11.02
N THR A 91 5.06 -4.25 -11.25
CA THR A 91 5.80 -3.57 -12.33
C THR A 91 5.39 -4.03 -13.74
N SER A 92 4.67 -5.15 -13.85
CA SER A 92 4.16 -5.73 -15.08
C SER A 92 2.79 -6.37 -14.82
N PHE A 93 1.94 -6.42 -15.85
CA PHE A 93 0.61 -7.04 -15.82
C PHE A 93 0.55 -8.37 -16.59
N ALA A 94 1.70 -8.97 -16.87
CA ALA A 94 1.81 -10.19 -17.69
C ALA A 94 1.93 -11.47 -16.83
N TYR A 95 1.45 -11.45 -15.59
CA TYR A 95 1.53 -12.62 -14.70
C TYR A 95 0.33 -13.53 -14.94
N ASP A 96 0.59 -14.75 -15.40
CA ASP A 96 -0.46 -15.75 -15.64
C ASP A 96 -0.87 -16.44 -14.36
N GLU A 97 0.12 -16.70 -13.51
CA GLU A 97 -0.04 -17.38 -12.24
C GLU A 97 0.38 -16.48 -11.09
N THR A 98 -0.31 -16.62 -9.97
CA THR A 98 0.03 -15.94 -8.72
C THR A 98 1.31 -16.56 -8.16
N ILE A 99 2.25 -15.72 -7.75
CA ILE A 99 3.51 -16.16 -7.14
C ILE A 99 3.69 -15.54 -5.76
N VAL A 100 4.33 -16.29 -4.87
CA VAL A 100 4.74 -15.82 -3.55
C VAL A 100 6.25 -15.68 -3.53
N ILE A 101 6.74 -14.52 -3.14
CA ILE A 101 8.16 -14.23 -2.98
C ILE A 101 8.48 -14.15 -1.50
N ASP A 102 9.38 -15.00 -1.03
CA ASP A 102 9.91 -14.97 0.33
C ASP A 102 10.91 -13.82 0.48
N ARG A 103 10.59 -12.87 1.37
CA ARG A 103 11.36 -11.64 1.59
C ARG A 103 12.13 -11.66 2.90
N SER A 104 11.79 -12.54 3.84
CA SER A 104 12.44 -12.62 5.15
C SER A 104 13.21 -13.92 5.32
N ALA A 105 13.92 -14.04 6.44
CA ALA A 105 14.53 -15.30 6.87
C ALA A 105 13.60 -16.10 7.79
N ARG A 106 12.35 -15.65 7.99
CA ARG A 106 11.38 -16.32 8.87
C ARG A 106 10.94 -17.62 8.20
N SER A 107 11.49 -18.72 8.70
CA SER A 107 11.24 -20.05 8.16
C SER A 107 9.73 -20.35 8.10
N GLY A 108 9.25 -20.74 6.93
CA GLY A 108 7.85 -21.14 6.72
C GLY A 108 6.85 -20.01 6.51
N ALA A 109 7.23 -18.74 6.66
CA ALA A 109 6.28 -17.62 6.53
C ALA A 109 5.72 -17.52 5.10
N ALA A 110 6.59 -17.45 4.09
CA ALA A 110 6.16 -17.45 2.69
C ALA A 110 5.45 -18.75 2.28
N ARG A 111 5.83 -19.90 2.86
CA ARG A 111 5.14 -21.18 2.64
C ARG A 111 3.70 -21.14 3.14
N SER A 112 3.48 -20.66 4.36
CA SER A 112 2.15 -20.49 4.94
C SER A 112 1.24 -19.63 4.06
N VAL A 113 1.78 -18.53 3.52
CA VAL A 113 1.06 -17.67 2.57
C VAL A 113 0.70 -18.42 1.28
N ALA A 114 1.65 -19.15 0.72
CA ALA A 114 1.43 -19.96 -0.48
C ALA A 114 0.35 -21.02 -0.26
N ASP A 115 0.41 -21.73 0.87
CA ASP A 115 -0.55 -22.78 1.22
C ASP A 115 -1.97 -22.21 1.38
N ALA A 116 -2.12 -21.03 2.01
CA ALA A 116 -3.42 -20.36 2.12
C ALA A 116 -4.00 -19.91 0.77
N LEU A 117 -3.15 -19.54 -0.19
CA LEU A 117 -3.55 -19.17 -1.56
C LEU A 117 -3.66 -20.39 -2.50
N GLY A 118 -3.27 -21.58 -2.05
CA GLY A 118 -3.14 -22.78 -2.88
C GLY A 118 -2.10 -22.66 -4.00
N VAL A 119 -1.02 -21.91 -3.76
CA VAL A 119 0.06 -21.63 -4.72
C VAL A 119 1.28 -22.50 -4.41
N ASP A 120 1.76 -23.25 -5.39
CA ASP A 120 2.97 -24.06 -5.23
C ASP A 120 4.27 -23.25 -5.41
N ALA A 121 4.20 -22.20 -6.21
CA ALA A 121 5.34 -21.37 -6.59
C ALA A 121 5.73 -20.39 -5.49
N VAL A 122 6.76 -20.75 -4.71
CA VAL A 122 7.47 -19.87 -3.78
C VAL A 122 8.87 -19.60 -4.30
N ARG A 123 9.24 -18.32 -4.46
CA ARG A 123 10.60 -17.89 -4.84
C ARG A 123 11.29 -17.23 -3.67
N ALA A 124 12.52 -17.63 -3.36
CA ALA A 124 13.32 -16.98 -2.33
C ALA A 124 14.05 -15.76 -2.91
N GLU A 125 13.70 -14.56 -2.45
CA GLU A 125 14.39 -13.32 -2.78
C GLU A 125 14.46 -12.40 -1.55
N PRO A 126 15.35 -12.72 -0.59
CA PRO A 126 15.43 -12.01 0.68
C PRO A 126 15.70 -10.51 0.47
N LYS A 127 14.88 -9.69 1.13
CA LYS A 127 15.03 -8.23 1.11
C LYS A 127 14.64 -7.63 2.47
N PRO A 128 15.47 -7.81 3.51
CA PRO A 128 15.13 -7.46 4.89
C PRO A 128 14.74 -6.00 5.09
N ALA A 129 15.25 -5.09 4.25
CA ALA A 129 14.93 -3.66 4.28
C ALA A 129 13.44 -3.36 4.00
N LEU A 130 12.67 -4.30 3.46
CA LEU A 130 11.23 -4.15 3.27
C LEU A 130 10.42 -4.38 4.55
N TYR A 131 11.00 -5.05 5.56
CA TYR A 131 10.27 -5.47 6.78
C TYR A 131 8.98 -6.25 6.46
N LEU A 132 9.05 -7.10 5.43
CA LEU A 132 8.00 -8.01 4.99
C LEU A 132 8.50 -9.45 5.08
N ASP A 133 7.60 -10.37 5.37
CA ASP A 133 7.84 -11.81 5.23
C ASP A 133 7.64 -12.28 3.80
N ALA A 134 6.61 -11.79 3.11
CA ALA A 134 6.37 -12.16 1.72
C ALA A 134 5.80 -11.04 0.85
N THR A 135 6.10 -11.09 -0.44
CA THR A 135 5.42 -10.34 -1.50
C THR A 135 4.55 -11.29 -2.30
N ILE A 136 3.26 -10.99 -2.43
CA ILE A 136 2.34 -11.75 -3.28
C ILE A 136 2.17 -10.96 -4.59
N ILE A 137 2.48 -11.58 -5.73
CA ILE A 137 2.18 -11.02 -7.04
C ILE A 137 1.04 -11.81 -7.65
N LEU A 138 -0.12 -11.17 -7.78
CA LEU A 138 -1.34 -11.79 -8.31
C LEU A 138 -1.25 -11.93 -9.83
N GLY A 139 -1.51 -13.14 -10.32
CA GLY A 139 -1.65 -13.42 -11.73
C GLY A 139 -3.11 -13.43 -12.21
N ARG A 140 -3.33 -13.79 -13.46
CA ARG A 140 -4.67 -13.93 -14.07
C ARG A 140 -5.56 -14.94 -13.33
N ASP A 141 -4.97 -15.82 -12.53
CA ASP A 141 -5.63 -16.78 -11.65
C ASP A 141 -6.10 -16.21 -10.29
N TRP A 142 -5.96 -14.90 -10.03
CA TRP A 142 -6.23 -14.29 -8.71
C TRP A 142 -7.63 -14.60 -8.13
N ARG A 143 -8.65 -14.77 -8.97
CA ARG A 143 -10.01 -15.13 -8.53
C ARG A 143 -10.04 -16.50 -7.84
N LEU A 144 -9.32 -17.48 -8.38
CA LEU A 144 -9.16 -18.79 -7.77
C LEU A 144 -8.49 -18.66 -6.39
N ARG A 145 -7.51 -17.77 -6.28
CA ARG A 145 -6.79 -17.52 -5.02
C ARG A 145 -7.69 -16.85 -3.97
N LEU A 146 -8.55 -15.92 -4.41
CA LEU A 146 -9.55 -15.30 -3.55
C LEU A 146 -10.57 -16.32 -3.02
N GLU A 147 -11.02 -17.26 -3.87
CA GLU A 147 -11.94 -18.32 -3.46
C GLU A 147 -11.34 -19.26 -2.40
N ARG A 148 -10.02 -19.47 -2.42
CA ARG A 148 -9.32 -20.30 -1.42
C ARG A 148 -9.23 -19.67 -0.03
N LEU A 149 -9.32 -18.35 0.06
CA LEU A 149 -9.24 -17.60 1.32
C LEU A 149 -10.59 -17.44 2.03
N ARG A 150 -11.69 -17.84 1.39
CA ARG A 150 -13.07 -17.68 1.89
C ARG A 150 -13.64 -18.96 2.48
#